data_AF-A0A0A1VJ52-F1
#
_entry.id   AF-A0A0A1VJ52-F1
#
_cell.length_a   1.000
_cell.length_b   1.000
_cell.length_c   1.000
_cell.angle_alpha   90.00
_cell.angle_beta   90.00
_cell.angle_gamma   90.00
#
_symmetry.space_group_name_H-M   'P 1'
#
loop_
_entity.id
_entity.type
_entity.pdbx_description
1 polymer ?
#
loop_
_entity_poly.entity_id
_entity_poly.type
_entity_poly.pdbx_seq_one_letter_code
_entity_poly.pdbx_strand_id
1 'polypeptide(L)'
;MLRLITGALTFFVLAAMALVVTVTSAWAADPATFRLTPALLDRMEAATAEAHKLPPAKKKQSEDEDSNDDDESVEDIARKLDADPRVRAILARHGLTSTEYATATLAALHAGMALAVEKAPGAAKAVQGFTPAQRANLELMRARKKK
;
A
#
# COMPACT_ATOMS: atom_id res chain seq x y z
N MET A 1 15.54 -0.41 -69.62
CA MET A 1 15.57 -1.69 -68.90
C MET A 1 15.14 -1.43 -67.47
N LEU A 2 14.01 -2.03 -67.08
CA LEU A 2 13.35 -1.92 -65.78
C LEU A 2 14.00 -2.91 -64.79
N ARG A 3 14.37 -2.44 -63.58
CA ARG A 3 14.58 -3.30 -62.41
C ARG A 3 14.05 -2.60 -61.15
N LEU A 4 12.89 -3.06 -60.70
CA LEU A 4 12.34 -2.93 -59.36
C LEU A 4 13.17 -3.76 -58.37
N ILE A 5 13.45 -3.27 -57.16
CA ILE A 5 13.26 -4.04 -55.90
C ILE A 5 12.95 -3.07 -54.75
N THR A 6 11.75 -3.23 -54.21
CA THR A 6 11.21 -2.71 -52.96
C THR A 6 11.93 -3.33 -51.75
N GLY A 7 12.32 -2.53 -50.77
CA GLY A 7 12.85 -3.00 -49.48
C GLY A 7 12.29 -2.16 -48.34
N ALA A 8 11.32 -2.73 -47.63
CA ALA A 8 10.60 -2.11 -46.52
C ALA A 8 11.29 -2.37 -45.16
N LEU A 9 10.72 -1.72 -44.13
CA LEU A 9 10.74 -2.06 -42.70
C LEU A 9 11.90 -1.56 -41.81
N THR A 10 11.62 -0.42 -41.16
CA THR A 10 11.57 -0.20 -39.70
C THR A 10 12.56 -0.93 -38.79
N PHE A 11 13.31 -0.15 -37.98
CA PHE A 11 13.50 -0.46 -36.57
C PHE A 11 13.40 0.80 -35.71
N PHE A 12 12.32 0.81 -34.93
CA PHE A 12 12.00 1.69 -33.81
C PHE A 12 12.99 1.38 -32.68
N VAL A 13 13.74 2.36 -32.18
CA VAL A 13 14.44 2.24 -30.90
C VAL A 13 13.88 3.30 -29.97
N LEU A 14 12.73 2.97 -29.37
CA LEU A 14 12.22 3.63 -28.18
C LEU A 14 13.07 3.12 -27.00
N ALA A 15 14.08 3.89 -26.61
CA ALA A 15 14.81 3.65 -25.38
C ALA A 15 13.90 4.00 -24.19
N ALA A 16 13.05 3.06 -23.80
CA ALA A 16 12.36 3.11 -22.52
C ALA A 16 13.42 2.95 -21.42
N MET A 17 13.77 4.07 -20.75
CA MET A 17 14.42 4.02 -19.45
C MET A 17 13.49 3.30 -18.47
N ALA A 18 13.70 2.00 -18.31
CA ALA A 18 13.20 1.25 -17.18
C ALA A 18 13.93 1.76 -15.94
N LEU A 19 13.34 2.75 -15.27
CA LEU A 19 13.70 3.13 -13.92
C LEU A 19 13.36 1.94 -13.01
N VAL A 20 14.34 1.06 -12.81
CA VAL A 20 14.29 0.03 -11.76
C VAL A 20 14.38 0.78 -10.43
N VAL A 21 13.23 1.15 -9.87
CA VAL A 21 13.16 1.55 -8.47
C VAL A 21 13.26 0.26 -7.66
N THR A 22 14.47 -0.13 -7.28
CA THR A 22 14.69 -1.08 -6.19
C THR A 22 14.26 -0.40 -4.89
N VAL A 23 12.96 -0.44 -4.58
CA VAL A 23 12.46 -0.05 -3.26
C VAL A 23 12.90 -1.12 -2.27
N THR A 24 14.09 -0.96 -1.70
CA THR A 24 14.53 -1.70 -0.52
C THR A 24 14.04 -0.94 0.71
N SER A 25 12.78 -1.14 1.07
CA SER A 25 12.20 -0.60 2.32
C SER A 25 11.81 -1.75 3.24
N ALA A 26 12.78 -2.57 3.62
CA ALA A 26 12.63 -3.58 4.66
C ALA A 26 13.24 -3.04 5.97
N TRP A 27 12.63 -1.99 6.51
CA TRP A 27 12.75 -1.66 7.92
C TRP A 27 11.32 -1.59 8.46
N ALA A 28 11.06 -2.24 9.59
CA ALA A 28 9.80 -2.09 10.29
C ALA A 28 9.67 -0.61 10.65
N ALA A 29 8.97 0.14 9.81
CA ALA A 29 8.86 1.57 9.94
C ALA A 29 7.72 1.85 10.91
N ASP A 30 7.99 2.67 11.92
CA ASP A 30 6.95 3.18 12.80
C ASP A 30 5.86 3.85 11.94
N PRO A 31 4.58 3.43 12.03
CA PRO A 31 3.48 4.04 11.29
C PRO A 31 3.39 5.56 11.47
N ALA A 32 3.83 6.11 12.60
CA ALA A 32 3.85 7.55 12.85
C ALA A 32 4.91 8.30 12.03
N THR A 33 5.95 7.61 11.56
CA THR A 33 7.00 8.18 10.69
C THR A 33 6.89 7.72 9.24
N PHE A 34 6.05 6.74 8.96
CA PHE A 34 5.85 6.18 7.63
C PHE A 34 5.15 7.17 6.70
N ARG A 35 5.72 7.38 5.50
CA ARG A 35 5.19 8.32 4.51
C ARG A 35 4.45 7.57 3.40
N LEU A 36 3.15 7.82 3.31
CA LEU A 36 2.31 7.36 2.21
C LEU A 36 2.66 8.10 0.93
N THR A 37 2.55 7.39 -0.18
CA THR A 37 2.68 7.96 -1.53
C THR A 37 1.48 7.56 -2.38
N PRO A 38 1.12 8.34 -3.42
CA PRO A 38 0.05 7.95 -4.34
C PRO A 38 0.27 6.56 -4.92
N ALA A 39 1.47 6.27 -5.44
CA ALA A 39 1.79 5.00 -6.06
C ALA A 39 1.70 3.82 -5.07
N LEU A 40 2.11 4.00 -3.82
CA LEU A 40 1.97 2.96 -2.79
C LEU A 40 0.49 2.63 -2.55
N LEU A 41 -0.35 3.65 -2.39
CA LEU A 41 -1.79 3.47 -2.19
C LEU A 41 -2.46 2.78 -3.37
N ASP A 42 -2.05 3.08 -4.62
CA ASP A 42 -2.59 2.43 -5.81
C ASP A 42 -2.22 0.93 -5.84
N ARG A 43 -0.99 0.57 -5.45
CA ARG A 43 -0.57 -0.84 -5.33
C ARG A 43 -1.32 -1.56 -4.21
N MET A 44 -1.54 -0.89 -3.08
CA MET A 44 -2.34 -1.46 -1.97
C MET A 44 -3.78 -1.72 -2.40
N GLU A 45 -4.41 -0.78 -3.11
CA GLU A 45 -5.77 -0.93 -3.64
C GLU A 45 -5.85 -2.09 -4.64
N ALA A 46 -4.91 -2.18 -5.57
CA ALA A 46 -4.84 -3.27 -6.54
C ALA A 46 -4.63 -4.63 -5.87
N ALA A 47 -3.74 -4.71 -4.87
CA ALA A 47 -3.52 -5.93 -4.09
C ALA A 47 -4.78 -6.34 -3.31
N THR A 48 -5.47 -5.38 -2.71
CA THR A 48 -6.71 -5.61 -1.95
C THR A 48 -7.83 -6.09 -2.87
N ALA A 49 -8.03 -5.42 -4.01
CA ALA A 49 -9.01 -5.81 -5.02
C ALA A 49 -8.76 -7.21 -5.59
N GLU A 50 -7.51 -7.63 -5.68
CA GLU A 50 -7.17 -8.99 -6.09
C GLU A 50 -7.37 -10.01 -4.96
N ALA A 51 -7.01 -9.67 -3.72
CA ALA A 51 -7.25 -10.53 -2.56
C ALA A 51 -8.75 -10.81 -2.35
N HIS A 52 -9.63 -9.84 -2.60
CA HIS A 52 -11.08 -10.03 -2.55
C HIS A 52 -11.62 -11.05 -3.56
N LYS A 53 -10.87 -11.38 -4.61
CA LYS A 53 -11.26 -12.41 -5.59
C LYS A 53 -10.88 -13.82 -5.14
N LEU A 54 -10.10 -13.96 -4.06
CA LEU A 54 -9.76 -15.27 -3.53
C LEU A 54 -10.98 -15.94 -2.92
N PRO A 55 -11.17 -17.25 -3.15
CA PRO A 55 -12.16 -18.00 -2.41
C PRO A 55 -11.78 -18.01 -0.92
N PRO A 56 -12.77 -17.98 -0.01
CA PRO A 56 -12.51 -17.98 1.43
C PRO A 56 -11.56 -19.12 1.77
N ALA A 57 -10.52 -18.82 2.55
CA ALA A 57 -9.64 -19.86 3.06
C ALA A 57 -10.49 -20.89 3.81
N LYS A 58 -10.23 -22.19 3.59
CA LYS A 58 -10.74 -23.22 4.49
C LYS A 58 -10.09 -22.96 5.85
N LYS A 59 -10.79 -22.23 6.74
CA LYS A 59 -10.32 -21.93 8.08
C LYS A 59 -9.92 -23.25 8.73
N LYS A 60 -8.63 -23.47 8.99
CA LYS A 60 -8.24 -24.40 10.04
C LYS A 60 -8.67 -23.71 11.32
N GLN A 61 -9.64 -24.30 11.99
CA GLN A 61 -10.18 -23.85 13.26
C GLN A 61 -9.06 -24.00 14.30
N SER A 62 -8.21 -22.98 14.42
CA SER A 62 -7.38 -22.77 15.60
C SER A 62 -8.20 -21.87 16.51
N GLU A 63 -8.85 -22.49 17.48
CA GLU A 63 -9.42 -21.85 18.65
C GLU A 63 -8.27 -21.22 19.43
N ASP A 64 -7.97 -19.96 19.15
CA ASP A 64 -7.14 -19.06 19.97
C ASP A 64 -7.48 -17.62 19.54
N GLU A 65 -8.77 -17.28 19.55
CA GLU A 65 -9.22 -15.87 19.51
C GLU A 65 -9.33 -15.38 20.96
N ASP A 66 -8.16 -15.22 21.60
CA ASP A 66 -8.01 -14.35 22.78
C ASP A 66 -7.36 -13.04 22.29
N SER A 67 -8.07 -12.32 21.41
CA SER A 67 -7.66 -10.97 20.99
C SER A 67 -8.07 -9.99 22.07
N ASN A 68 -7.14 -9.72 22.99
CA ASN A 68 -7.16 -8.49 23.77
C ASN A 68 -6.94 -7.34 22.78
N ASP A 69 -8.05 -6.74 22.36
CA ASP A 69 -8.27 -6.00 21.10
C ASP A 69 -7.69 -4.58 21.03
N ASP A 70 -6.79 -4.17 21.93
CA ASP A 70 -6.50 -2.74 22.04
C ASP A 70 -5.23 -2.24 21.34
N ASP A 71 -4.27 -3.09 20.93
CA ASP A 71 -3.03 -2.61 20.27
C ASP A 71 -2.37 -3.65 19.35
N GLU A 72 -2.99 -4.00 18.21
CA GLU A 72 -2.32 -4.84 17.21
C GLU A 72 -1.09 -4.14 16.61
N SER A 73 0.09 -4.74 16.79
CA SER A 73 1.34 -4.22 16.23
C SER A 73 1.42 -4.44 14.71
N VAL A 74 2.33 -3.71 14.04
CA VAL A 74 2.64 -3.92 12.62
C VAL A 74 3.04 -5.37 12.36
N GLU A 75 3.84 -5.94 13.26
CA GLU A 75 4.33 -7.31 13.20
C GLU A 75 3.19 -8.33 13.33
N ASP A 76 2.19 -8.07 14.19
CA ASP A 76 1.01 -8.94 14.34
C ASP A 76 0.21 -9.00 13.04
N ILE A 77 -0.08 -7.84 12.47
CA ILE A 77 -0.81 -7.73 11.20
C ILE A 77 -0.01 -8.40 10.07
N ALA A 78 1.29 -8.14 9.99
CA ALA A 78 2.15 -8.75 8.98
C ALA A 78 2.16 -10.28 9.08
N ARG A 79 2.26 -10.84 10.30
CA ARG A 79 2.18 -12.29 10.53
C ARG A 79 0.83 -12.88 10.10
N LYS A 80 -0.28 -12.19 10.39
CA LYS A 80 -1.62 -12.60 9.95
C LYS A 80 -1.73 -12.61 8.42
N LEU A 81 -1.17 -11.62 7.73
CA LEU A 81 -1.12 -11.58 6.27
C LEU A 81 -0.28 -12.71 5.68
N ASP A 82 0.86 -13.01 6.31
CA ASP A 82 1.76 -14.10 5.88
C ASP A 82 1.21 -15.50 6.16
N ALA A 83 0.23 -15.63 7.07
CA ALA A 83 -0.41 -16.91 7.41
C ALA A 83 -1.19 -17.53 6.23
N ASP A 84 -1.67 -16.73 5.28
CA ASP A 84 -2.20 -17.22 3.99
C ASP A 84 -1.16 -17.01 2.87
N PRO A 85 -0.52 -18.09 2.38
CA PRO A 85 0.47 -17.98 1.30
C PRO A 85 -0.07 -17.32 0.02
N ARG A 86 -1.38 -17.37 -0.22
CA ARG A 86 -2.03 -16.72 -1.37
C ARG A 86 -2.06 -15.21 -1.21
N VAL A 87 -2.33 -14.71 0.00
CA VAL A 87 -2.29 -13.28 0.32
C VAL A 87 -0.86 -12.78 0.19
N ARG A 88 0.12 -13.47 0.79
CA ARG A 88 1.54 -13.13 0.64
C ARG A 88 1.98 -13.08 -0.83
N ALA A 89 1.56 -14.04 -1.65
CA ALA A 89 1.85 -14.04 -3.07
C ALA A 89 1.20 -12.85 -3.80
N ILE A 90 -0.01 -12.45 -3.41
CA ILE A 90 -0.66 -11.26 -3.97
C ILE A 90 0.13 -9.99 -3.65
N LEU A 91 0.47 -9.78 -2.37
CA LEU A 91 1.27 -8.62 -1.96
C LEU A 91 2.58 -8.56 -2.75
N ALA A 92 3.29 -9.69 -2.86
CA ALA A 92 4.55 -9.77 -3.60
C ALA A 92 4.40 -9.42 -5.09
N ARG A 93 3.34 -9.86 -5.78
CA ARG A 93 3.11 -9.49 -7.20
C ARG A 93 2.88 -7.99 -7.39
N HIS A 94 2.31 -7.32 -6.39
CA HIS A 94 2.14 -5.86 -6.37
C HIS A 94 3.35 -5.13 -5.77
N GLY A 95 4.47 -5.82 -5.55
CA GLY A 95 5.70 -5.23 -5.03
C GLY A 95 5.60 -4.75 -3.59
N LEU A 96 4.77 -5.41 -2.77
CA LEU A 96 4.53 -5.09 -1.38
C LEU A 96 5.02 -6.23 -0.49
N THR A 97 5.62 -5.88 0.65
CA THR A 97 5.82 -6.83 1.75
C THR A 97 4.64 -6.76 2.71
N SER A 98 4.40 -7.81 3.50
CA SER A 98 3.34 -7.82 4.52
C SER A 98 3.56 -6.74 5.58
N THR A 99 4.82 -6.49 5.99
CA THR A 99 5.19 -5.40 6.90
C THR A 99 4.94 -4.02 6.30
N GLU A 100 5.32 -3.78 5.03
CA GLU A 100 5.06 -2.50 4.36
C GLU A 100 3.55 -2.27 4.20
N TYR A 101 2.80 -3.29 3.80
CA TYR A 101 1.35 -3.20 3.67
C TYR A 101 0.67 -2.92 5.03
N ALA A 102 1.07 -3.61 6.10
CA ALA A 102 0.56 -3.39 7.44
C ALA A 102 0.86 -1.97 7.95
N THR A 103 2.12 -1.54 7.84
CA THR A 103 2.55 -0.19 8.23
C THR A 103 1.79 0.89 7.47
N ALA A 104 1.68 0.74 6.15
CA ALA A 104 0.97 1.68 5.30
C ALA A 104 -0.53 1.71 5.61
N THR A 105 -1.13 0.57 5.95
CA THR A 105 -2.53 0.47 6.35
C THR A 105 -2.78 1.24 7.65
N LEU A 106 -1.95 1.06 8.67
CA LEU A 106 -2.08 1.82 9.92
C LEU A 106 -1.85 3.33 9.72
N ALA A 107 -0.87 3.71 8.91
CA ALA A 107 -0.63 5.11 8.57
C ALA A 107 -1.81 5.74 7.81
N ALA A 108 -2.43 4.98 6.90
CA ALA A 108 -3.62 5.41 6.14
C ALA A 108 -4.86 5.49 7.04
N LEU A 109 -5.03 4.53 7.96
CA LEU A 109 -6.11 4.52 8.94
C LEU A 109 -6.03 5.74 9.86
N HIS A 110 -4.85 6.03 10.42
CA HIS A 110 -4.62 7.22 11.25
C HIS A 110 -4.99 8.51 10.51
N ALA A 111 -4.52 8.67 9.26
CA ALA A 111 -4.87 9.82 8.44
C ALA A 111 -6.38 9.87 8.13
N GLY A 112 -7.02 8.73 7.87
CA GLY A 112 -8.44 8.61 7.64
C GLY A 112 -9.29 9.01 8.85
N MET A 113 -8.92 8.55 10.04
CA MET A 113 -9.56 8.92 11.31
C MET A 113 -9.41 10.41 11.59
N ALA A 114 -8.20 10.97 11.41
CA ALA A 114 -7.95 12.39 11.56
C ALA A 114 -8.84 13.24 10.62
N LEU A 115 -9.05 12.82 9.36
CA LEU A 115 -10.01 13.48 8.46
C LEU A 115 -11.46 13.34 8.92
N ALA A 116 -11.84 12.20 9.50
CA ALA A 116 -13.20 11.96 9.97
C ALA A 116 -13.57 12.92 11.13
N VAL A 117 -12.60 13.24 11.99
CA VAL A 117 -12.80 14.12 13.14
C VAL A 117 -12.36 15.57 12.90
N GLU A 118 -11.88 15.92 11.69
CA GLU A 118 -11.29 17.23 11.37
C GLU A 118 -12.20 18.43 11.71
N LYS A 119 -13.52 18.26 11.60
CA LYS A 119 -14.51 19.32 11.89
C LYS A 119 -15.03 19.30 13.34
N ALA A 120 -14.57 18.36 14.17
CA ALA A 120 -15.00 18.26 15.55
C ALA A 120 -14.43 19.42 16.40
N PRO A 121 -15.13 19.88 17.44
CA PRO A 121 -14.58 20.82 18.40
C PRO A 121 -13.25 20.31 18.98
N GLY A 122 -12.19 21.12 18.89
CA GLY A 122 -10.86 20.74 19.38
C GLY A 122 -9.97 19.96 18.40
N ALA A 123 -10.44 19.63 17.20
CA ALA A 123 -9.65 18.91 16.19
C ALA A 123 -8.33 19.62 15.80
N ALA A 124 -8.32 20.96 15.82
CA ALA A 124 -7.12 21.74 15.59
C ALA A 124 -6.00 21.45 16.62
N LYS A 125 -6.33 21.07 17.85
CA LYS A 125 -5.35 20.64 18.86
C LYS A 125 -4.86 19.22 18.59
N ALA A 126 -5.72 18.34 18.09
CA ALA A 126 -5.38 16.94 17.79
C ALA A 126 -4.27 16.83 16.73
N VAL A 127 -4.23 17.75 15.76
CA VAL A 127 -3.22 17.75 14.68
C VAL A 127 -1.92 18.48 15.02
N GLN A 128 -1.85 19.20 16.15
CA GLN A 128 -0.63 19.92 16.55
C GLN A 128 0.52 18.97 16.86
N GLY A 129 0.21 17.82 17.48
CA GLY A 129 1.18 16.78 17.83
C GLY A 129 1.63 15.89 16.67
N PHE A 130 1.10 16.11 15.45
CA PHE A 130 1.41 15.23 14.34
C PHE A 130 2.87 15.36 13.89
N THR A 131 3.48 14.23 13.53
CA THR A 131 4.77 14.23 12.86
C THR A 131 4.66 14.85 11.45
N PRO A 132 5.77 15.26 10.82
CA PRO A 132 5.75 15.68 9.41
C PRO A 132 5.17 14.63 8.47
N ALA A 133 5.43 13.34 8.71
CA ALA A 133 4.89 12.25 7.92
C ALA A 133 3.36 12.12 8.07
N GLN A 134 2.84 12.18 9.30
CA GLN A 134 1.40 12.14 9.57
C GLN A 134 0.66 13.31 8.91
N ARG A 135 1.21 14.53 8.95
CA ARG A 135 0.62 15.68 8.25
C ARG A 135 0.63 15.46 6.73
N ALA A 136 1.72 14.97 6.16
CA ALA A 136 1.80 14.68 4.72
C ALA A 136 0.80 13.59 4.30
N ASN A 137 0.62 12.55 5.11
CA ASN A 137 -0.35 11.49 4.89
C ASN A 137 -1.79 12.03 4.95
N LEU A 138 -2.08 12.90 5.93
CA LEU A 138 -3.38 13.58 6.05
C LEU A 138 -3.72 14.37 4.78
N GLU A 139 -2.79 15.19 4.29
CA GLU A 139 -2.97 15.97 3.06
C GLU A 139 -3.19 15.07 1.83
N LEU A 140 -2.40 14.00 1.70
CA LEU A 140 -2.55 13.03 0.61
C LEU A 140 -3.94 12.37 0.62
N MET A 141 -4.38 11.92 1.79
CA MET A 141 -5.70 11.29 1.95
C MET A 141 -6.84 12.30 1.70
N ARG A 142 -6.67 13.56 2.10
CA ARG A 142 -7.64 14.64 1.80
C ARG A 142 -7.77 14.88 0.30
N ALA A 143 -6.65 14.89 -0.42
CA ALA A 143 -6.63 15.04 -1.87
C ALA A 143 -7.29 13.87 -2.60
N ARG A 144 -7.12 12.64 -2.09
CA ARG A 144 -7.76 11.43 -2.66
C ARG A 144 -9.28 11.40 -2.47
N LYS A 145 -9.82 11.82 -1.32
CA LYS A 145 -11.28 11.87 -1.09
C LYS A 145 -12.06 12.82 -2.02
N LYS A 146 -11.37 13.76 -2.66
CA LYS A 146 -11.98 14.74 -3.59
C LYS A 146 -12.03 14.24 -5.04
N LYS A 147 -11.40 13.11 -5.34
CA LYS A 147 -11.48 12.44 -6.64
C LYS A 147 -12.65 11.45 -6.62
#